data_AF-A0A0B4GQT3-F1
#
_entry.id   AF-A0A0B4GQT3-F1
#
_cell.length_a   1.000
_cell.length_b   1.000
_cell.length_c   1.000
_cell.angle_alpha   90.00
_cell.angle_beta   90.00
_cell.angle_gamma   90.00
#
_symmetry.space_group_name_H-M   'P 1'
#
loop_
_entity.id
_entity.type
_entity.pdbx_description
1 polymer ?
#
loop_
_entity_poly.entity_id
_entity_poly.type
_entity_poly.pdbx_seq_one_letter_code
_entity_poly.pdbx_strand_id
1 'polypeptide(L)'
;MAAPPSPPLSYGVLLYPGFEVLDVAGPLECLNTLADCLPSSKLTLSIIGRPIATDRRVPMPLSPANPNEGPPASQPSNSFTFKASQVYLPTHTFDTAPPLDVLILGGGLGSLPTDQVQPEMDFLQSVFPSLKYLFTVCTGSGIAARAGLLDGLRATSNKAVWKQVVACGPKTHWVARARWVVDGNMKVWTTSGVSAGVDGMVSFLRHVYPEEEHPGLVQKVVDYMEYRHEPDPSNDPFADVFGAHDVLPKA
;
A
#
# COMPACT_ATOMS: atom_id res chain seq x y z
N MET A 1 -28.22 -12.81 -14.30
CA MET A 1 -27.19 -11.92 -13.71
C MET A 1 -26.11 -12.82 -13.16
N ALA A 2 -24.84 -12.57 -13.48
CA ALA A 2 -23.74 -13.33 -12.87
C ALA A 2 -23.74 -13.06 -11.37
N ALA A 3 -23.46 -14.09 -10.55
CA ALA A 3 -23.28 -13.89 -9.12
C ALA A 3 -22.15 -12.85 -8.89
N PRO A 4 -22.29 -11.96 -7.89
CA PRO A 4 -21.19 -11.07 -7.52
C PRO A 4 -19.93 -11.90 -7.25
N PRO A 5 -18.75 -11.42 -7.65
CA PRO A 5 -17.51 -12.15 -7.44
C PRO A 5 -17.31 -12.36 -5.94
N SER A 6 -16.92 -13.57 -5.53
CA SER A 6 -16.66 -13.89 -4.13
C SER A 6 -15.62 -12.93 -3.54
N PRO A 7 -15.79 -12.48 -2.27
CA PRO A 7 -14.84 -11.61 -1.61
C PRO A 7 -13.40 -12.15 -1.68
N PRO A 8 -12.38 -11.28 -1.73
CA PRO A 8 -10.98 -11.69 -1.68
C PRO A 8 -10.65 -12.37 -0.35
N LEU A 9 -9.88 -13.46 -0.40
CA LEU A 9 -9.49 -14.25 0.77
C LEU A 9 -7.97 -14.32 0.95
N SER A 10 -7.18 -14.07 -0.08
CA SER A 10 -5.71 -14.06 0.03
C SER A 10 -5.13 -12.66 -0.16
N TYR A 11 -4.50 -12.15 0.88
CA TYR A 11 -3.87 -10.83 0.89
C TYR A 11 -2.37 -10.98 1.07
N GLY A 12 -1.62 -10.27 0.23
CA GLY A 12 -0.18 -10.12 0.36
C GLY A 12 0.19 -8.70 0.72
N VAL A 13 1.26 -8.52 1.49
CA VAL A 13 1.96 -7.24 1.66
C VAL A 13 3.35 -7.38 1.06
N LEU A 14 3.71 -6.48 0.15
CA LEU A 14 5.07 -6.41 -0.39
C LEU A 14 5.93 -5.44 0.43
N LEU A 15 6.94 -5.97 1.10
CA LEU A 15 7.94 -5.21 1.85
C LEU A 15 9.23 -5.04 1.06
N TYR A 16 9.89 -3.92 1.31
CA TYR A 16 11.20 -3.56 0.78
C TYR A 16 12.01 -2.77 1.81
N PRO A 17 13.35 -2.65 1.67
CA PRO A 17 14.16 -1.84 2.57
C PRO A 17 13.68 -0.38 2.60
N GLY A 18 13.47 0.19 3.79
CA GLY A 18 12.97 1.56 3.94
C GLY A 18 11.48 1.74 3.71
N PHE A 19 10.67 0.70 3.89
CA PHE A 19 9.21 0.80 3.92
C PHE A 19 8.72 1.60 5.14
N GLU A 20 7.51 2.15 5.06
CA GLU A 20 6.86 2.88 6.15
C GLU A 20 6.01 1.91 6.99
N VAL A 21 6.20 1.91 8.32
CA VAL A 21 5.58 0.91 9.20
C VAL A 21 4.05 0.96 9.15
N LEU A 22 3.47 2.15 9.32
CA LEU A 22 2.02 2.28 9.46
C LEU A 22 1.27 2.14 8.13
N ASP A 23 1.96 2.35 7.00
CA ASP A 23 1.43 2.06 5.66
C ASP A 23 1.14 0.56 5.45
N VAL A 24 1.79 -0.29 6.22
CA VAL A 24 1.61 -1.75 6.22
C VAL A 24 0.78 -2.20 7.42
N ALA A 25 1.17 -1.76 8.62
CA ALA A 25 0.54 -2.20 9.86
C ALA A 25 -0.91 -1.75 9.97
N GLY A 26 -1.25 -0.56 9.47
CA GLY A 26 -2.63 -0.05 9.48
C GLY A 26 -3.60 -0.94 8.67
N PRO A 27 -3.32 -1.18 7.37
CA PRO A 27 -4.11 -2.13 6.59
C PRO A 27 -4.13 -3.55 7.16
N LEU A 28 -2.99 -4.05 7.69
CA LEU A 28 -2.94 -5.37 8.33
C LEU A 28 -3.81 -5.46 9.59
N GLU A 29 -3.88 -4.40 10.39
CA GLU A 29 -4.77 -4.35 11.56
C GLU A 29 -6.22 -4.54 11.13
N CYS A 30 -6.68 -3.79 10.11
CA CYS A 30 -8.03 -3.97 9.55
C CYS A 30 -8.30 -5.41 9.11
N LEU A 31 -7.31 -6.07 8.48
CA LEU A 31 -7.45 -7.44 7.98
C LEU A 31 -7.41 -8.50 9.09
N ASN A 32 -6.59 -8.31 10.11
CA ASN A 32 -6.57 -9.19 11.29
C ASN A 32 -7.92 -9.12 12.01
N THR A 33 -8.42 -7.91 12.29
CA THR A 33 -9.73 -7.74 12.93
C THR A 33 -10.87 -8.27 12.06
N LEU A 34 -10.79 -8.11 10.73
CA LEU A 34 -11.74 -8.71 9.80
C LEU A 34 -11.74 -10.23 9.88
N ALA A 35 -10.56 -10.86 9.96
CA ALA A 35 -10.45 -12.32 10.06
C ALA A 35 -11.15 -12.85 11.32
N ASP A 36 -11.05 -12.14 12.44
CA ASP A 36 -11.76 -12.47 13.69
C ASP A 36 -13.28 -12.24 13.60
N CYS A 37 -13.71 -11.25 12.80
CA CYS A 37 -15.13 -10.96 12.60
C CYS A 37 -15.82 -11.95 11.65
N LEU A 38 -15.06 -12.73 10.87
CA LEU A 38 -15.56 -13.69 9.89
C LEU A 38 -15.72 -15.10 10.52
N PRO A 39 -16.95 -15.65 10.66
CA PRO A 39 -17.22 -16.87 11.42
C PRO A 39 -16.54 -18.18 10.96
N SER A 40 -15.97 -18.20 9.75
CA SER A 40 -15.30 -19.37 9.15
C SER A 40 -14.18 -18.93 8.21
N SER A 41 -13.43 -17.91 8.63
CA SER A 41 -12.44 -17.25 7.79
C SER A 41 -11.35 -18.22 7.31
N LYS A 42 -11.18 -18.30 5.99
CA LYS A 42 -9.97 -18.82 5.34
C LYS A 42 -9.07 -17.68 4.86
N LEU A 43 -9.23 -16.48 5.44
CA LEU A 43 -8.43 -15.33 5.07
C LEU A 43 -6.96 -15.64 5.39
N THR A 44 -6.10 -15.45 4.40
CA THR A 44 -4.65 -15.66 4.53
C THR A 44 -3.92 -14.34 4.35
N LEU A 45 -2.93 -14.10 5.21
CA LEU A 45 -2.06 -12.93 5.16
C LEU A 45 -0.62 -13.39 4.89
N SER A 46 -0.03 -12.90 3.82
CA SER A 46 1.35 -13.19 3.44
C SER A 46 2.18 -11.91 3.46
N ILE A 47 3.28 -11.90 4.23
CA ILE A 47 4.26 -10.82 4.20
C ILE A 47 5.39 -11.25 3.28
N ILE A 48 5.55 -10.55 2.16
CA ILE A 48 6.43 -10.93 1.06
C ILE A 48 7.61 -9.95 1.04
N GLY A 49 8.83 -10.46 0.98
CA GLY A 49 10.02 -9.63 0.84
C GLY A 49 11.09 -10.30 -0.03
N ARG A 50 12.24 -9.64 -0.17
CA ARG A 50 13.38 -10.23 -0.88
C ARG A 50 13.88 -11.49 -0.19
N PRO A 51 14.48 -12.43 -0.94
CA PRO A 51 15.28 -13.48 -0.33
C PRO A 51 16.63 -12.95 0.20
N ILE A 52 17.24 -13.69 1.12
CA ILE A 52 18.67 -13.52 1.43
C ILE A 52 19.52 -13.98 0.23
N ALA A 53 20.72 -13.42 0.09
CA ALA A 53 21.60 -13.70 -1.04
C ALA A 53 22.00 -15.18 -1.18
N THR A 54 21.99 -15.94 -0.08
CA THR A 54 22.45 -17.34 -0.03
C THR A 54 21.36 -18.38 -0.24
N ASP A 55 20.07 -18.05 -0.07
CA ASP A 55 18.95 -18.96 -0.30
C ASP A 55 17.70 -18.17 -0.74
N ARG A 56 17.24 -18.44 -1.97
CA ARG A 56 16.08 -17.79 -2.59
C ARG A 56 14.75 -18.07 -1.89
N ARG A 57 14.70 -19.06 -0.99
CA ARG A 57 13.49 -19.41 -0.23
C ARG A 57 13.43 -18.76 1.14
N VAL A 58 14.54 -18.20 1.62
CA VAL A 58 14.64 -17.62 2.96
C VAL A 58 14.49 -16.10 2.86
N PRO A 59 13.48 -15.50 3.51
CA PRO A 59 13.25 -14.06 3.43
C PRO A 59 14.34 -13.27 4.17
N MET A 60 14.75 -12.15 3.57
CA MET A 60 15.67 -11.18 4.14
C MET A 60 14.95 -10.34 5.21
N PRO A 61 15.55 -10.15 6.40
CA PRO A 61 15.04 -9.18 7.36
C PRO A 61 15.06 -7.76 6.79
N LEU A 62 13.98 -7.01 7.01
CA LEU A 62 13.79 -5.67 6.48
C LEU A 62 13.59 -4.67 7.62
N SER A 63 14.00 -3.42 7.40
CA SER A 63 13.84 -2.33 8.36
C SER A 63 13.21 -1.12 7.66
N PRO A 64 12.38 -0.33 8.39
CA PRO A 64 11.91 0.96 7.90
C PRO A 64 13.00 2.04 7.93
N ALA A 65 14.19 1.77 8.46
CA ALA A 65 15.32 2.67 8.36
C ALA A 65 15.65 2.99 6.89
N ASN A 66 16.12 4.22 6.67
CA ASN A 66 16.54 4.67 5.34
C ASN A 66 17.67 3.76 4.81
N PRO A 67 17.53 3.10 3.66
CA PRO A 67 18.54 2.18 3.14
C PRO A 67 19.84 2.89 2.72
N ASN A 68 19.85 4.22 2.61
CA ASN A 68 21.06 5.00 2.32
C ASN A 68 21.92 5.29 3.55
N GLU A 69 21.43 5.00 4.76
CA GLU A 69 22.20 5.12 5.99
C GLU A 69 22.07 3.82 6.78
N GLY A 70 23.19 3.13 6.95
CA GLY A 70 23.32 2.14 8.03
C GLY A 70 23.09 2.78 9.41
N PRO A 71 23.43 2.10 10.52
CA PRO A 71 23.33 2.71 11.85
C PRO A 71 23.99 4.11 11.88
N PRO A 72 23.39 5.08 12.58
CA PRO A 72 23.48 6.50 12.26
C PRO A 72 24.92 7.03 12.36
N ALA A 73 25.44 7.53 11.23
CA ALA A 73 26.66 8.33 11.16
C ALA A 73 26.34 9.68 10.50
N SER A 74 26.02 10.67 11.34
CA SER A 74 26.09 12.12 11.14
C SER A 74 26.07 12.66 9.69
N GLN A 75 24.90 13.13 9.23
CA GLN A 75 24.77 14.18 8.19
C GLN A 75 23.63 15.15 8.57
N PRO A 76 23.75 16.47 8.29
CA PRO A 76 22.72 17.44 8.66
C PRO A 76 21.66 17.74 7.56
N SER A 77 20.42 17.81 8.06
CA SER A 77 19.29 18.71 7.72
C SER A 77 18.61 18.65 6.34
N ASN A 78 17.56 17.82 6.25
CA ASN A 78 16.16 18.16 5.86
C ASN A 78 15.35 16.95 5.33
N SER A 79 15.88 15.74 5.42
CA SER A 79 15.16 14.52 5.08
C SER A 79 14.47 13.91 6.30
N PHE A 80 13.22 13.47 6.12
CA PHE A 80 12.50 12.64 7.09
C PHE A 80 13.32 11.34 7.31
N THR A 81 14.04 11.22 8.43
CA THR A 81 14.85 10.03 8.75
C THR A 81 14.36 9.40 10.05
N PHE A 82 14.01 8.12 10.03
CA PHE A 82 13.75 7.35 11.25
C PHE A 82 15.06 7.20 12.04
N LYS A 83 15.16 7.89 13.18
CA LYS A 83 16.33 7.82 14.07
C LYS A 83 16.42 6.51 14.86
N ALA A 84 15.33 5.76 14.90
CA ALA A 84 15.24 4.42 15.47
C ALA A 84 14.34 3.57 14.56
N SER A 85 14.68 2.29 14.41
CA SER A 85 13.92 1.37 13.55
C SER A 85 13.95 -0.05 14.11
N GLN A 86 12.90 -0.79 13.81
CA GLN A 86 12.77 -2.22 14.13
C GLN A 86 13.19 -3.05 12.92
N VAL A 87 13.39 -4.36 13.14
CA VAL A 87 13.60 -5.32 12.05
C VAL A 87 12.38 -6.23 11.95
N TYR A 88 11.87 -6.38 10.74
CA TYR A 88 10.73 -7.21 10.38
C TYR A 88 11.20 -8.38 9.53
N LEU A 89 10.69 -9.57 9.82
CA LEU A 89 10.96 -10.76 9.04
C LEU A 89 9.74 -11.08 8.17
N PRO A 90 9.83 -11.00 6.83
CA PRO A 90 8.77 -11.46 5.94
C PRO A 90 8.50 -12.96 6.14
N THR A 91 7.29 -13.40 5.83
CA THR A 91 6.90 -14.82 5.89
C THR A 91 7.22 -15.57 4.60
N HIS A 92 7.27 -14.86 3.47
CA HIS A 92 7.53 -15.42 2.14
C HIS A 92 8.55 -14.56 1.37
N THR A 93 9.12 -15.17 0.34
CA THR A 93 9.94 -14.51 -0.68
C THR A 93 9.12 -14.30 -1.96
N PHE A 94 9.68 -13.62 -2.95
CA PHE A 94 9.07 -13.53 -4.28
C PHE A 94 8.81 -14.91 -4.92
N ASP A 95 9.69 -15.88 -4.68
CA ASP A 95 9.59 -17.23 -5.25
C ASP A 95 8.62 -18.14 -4.47
N THR A 96 8.37 -17.82 -3.20
CA THR A 96 7.52 -18.63 -2.31
C THR A 96 6.16 -18.01 -2.00
N ALA A 97 5.88 -16.81 -2.52
CA ALA A 97 4.59 -16.15 -2.36
C ALA A 97 3.45 -17.03 -2.92
N PRO A 98 2.35 -17.25 -2.18
CA PRO A 98 1.19 -17.96 -2.70
C PRO A 98 0.43 -17.10 -3.73
N PRO A 99 -0.52 -17.68 -4.49
CA PRO A 99 -1.46 -16.89 -5.27
C PRO A 99 -2.22 -15.89 -4.40
N LEU A 100 -2.35 -14.65 -4.86
CA LEU A 100 -2.96 -13.55 -4.10
C LEU A 100 -4.21 -13.00 -4.81
N ASP A 101 -5.24 -12.66 -4.05
CA ASP A 101 -6.34 -11.85 -4.54
C ASP A 101 -5.99 -10.35 -4.49
N VAL A 102 -5.35 -9.92 -3.40
CA VAL A 102 -5.01 -8.52 -3.12
C VAL A 102 -3.53 -8.40 -2.80
N LEU A 103 -2.85 -7.46 -3.44
CA LEU A 103 -1.51 -7.05 -3.02
C LEU A 103 -1.53 -5.64 -2.45
N ILE A 104 -1.00 -5.50 -1.24
CA ILE A 104 -0.83 -4.24 -0.53
C ILE A 104 0.62 -3.80 -0.68
N LEU A 105 0.82 -2.55 -1.08
CA LEU A 105 2.13 -1.94 -1.24
C LEU A 105 2.20 -0.63 -0.48
N GLY A 106 2.88 -0.65 0.67
CA GLY A 106 3.14 0.55 1.45
C GLY A 106 4.15 1.48 0.78
N GLY A 107 4.25 2.70 1.31
CA GLY A 107 5.27 3.67 0.97
C GLY A 107 6.49 3.57 1.88
N GLY A 108 7.19 4.71 2.04
CA GLY A 108 8.44 4.83 2.78
C GLY A 108 9.58 5.32 1.89
N LEU A 109 10.69 5.74 2.50
CA LEU A 109 11.81 6.35 1.76
C LEU A 109 12.42 5.43 0.71
N GLY A 110 12.36 4.11 0.91
CA GLY A 110 12.86 3.13 -0.07
C GLY A 110 12.12 3.17 -1.42
N SER A 111 10.88 3.66 -1.44
CA SER A 111 10.07 3.77 -2.66
C SER A 111 10.32 5.02 -3.49
N LEU A 112 10.98 6.03 -2.90
CA LEU A 112 11.39 7.22 -3.63
C LEU A 112 12.28 6.79 -4.81
N PRO A 113 12.32 7.57 -5.90
CA PRO A 113 12.95 7.17 -7.16
C PRO A 113 14.44 6.87 -6.97
N THR A 114 14.69 5.61 -6.65
CA THR A 114 15.99 4.94 -6.54
C THR A 114 15.86 3.63 -7.30
N ASP A 115 16.97 3.13 -7.84
CA ASP A 115 16.99 1.83 -8.53
C ASP A 115 16.95 0.65 -7.55
N GLN A 116 16.89 0.94 -6.24
CA GLN A 116 16.98 -0.09 -5.21
C GLN A 116 15.79 -1.03 -5.22
N VAL A 117 14.60 -0.59 -5.64
CA VAL A 117 13.35 -1.38 -5.60
C VAL A 117 12.95 -2.01 -6.95
N GLN A 118 13.90 -2.17 -7.87
CA GLN A 118 13.67 -2.91 -9.12
C GLN A 118 13.13 -4.33 -8.88
N PRO A 119 13.65 -5.13 -7.92
CA PRO A 119 13.13 -6.47 -7.67
C PRO A 119 11.65 -6.49 -7.27
N GLU A 120 11.19 -5.50 -6.51
CA GLU A 120 9.79 -5.35 -6.13
C GLU A 120 8.91 -4.91 -7.29
N MET A 121 9.41 -4.05 -8.17
CA MET A 121 8.70 -3.68 -9.39
C MET A 121 8.52 -4.90 -10.31
N ASP A 122 9.57 -5.72 -10.48
CA ASP A 122 9.51 -6.94 -11.29
C ASP A 122 8.48 -7.94 -10.71
N PHE A 123 8.53 -8.16 -9.39
CA PHE A 123 7.55 -9.02 -8.71
C PHE A 123 6.13 -8.47 -8.85
N LEU A 124 5.93 -7.18 -8.60
CA LEU A 124 4.63 -6.49 -8.73
C LEU A 124 4.06 -6.65 -10.15
N GLN A 125 4.86 -6.41 -11.19
CA GLN A 125 4.45 -6.59 -12.58
C GLN A 125 4.06 -8.04 -12.89
N SER A 126 4.79 -9.01 -12.32
CA SER A 126 4.53 -10.44 -12.55
C SER A 126 3.19 -10.91 -11.98
N VAL A 127 2.79 -10.41 -10.80
CA VAL A 127 1.57 -10.85 -10.10
C VAL A 127 0.35 -10.00 -10.43
N PHE A 128 0.53 -8.73 -10.81
CA PHE A 128 -0.57 -7.80 -11.06
C PHE A 128 -1.66 -8.31 -12.02
N PRO A 129 -1.34 -9.00 -13.14
CA PRO A 129 -2.35 -9.55 -14.03
C PRO A 129 -3.33 -10.49 -13.34
N SER A 130 -2.87 -11.31 -12.38
CA SER A 130 -3.70 -12.26 -11.63
C SER A 130 -4.41 -11.67 -10.42
N LEU A 131 -3.97 -10.51 -9.91
CA LEU A 131 -4.62 -9.86 -8.77
C LEU A 131 -6.05 -9.43 -9.12
N LYS A 132 -6.95 -9.57 -8.15
CA LYS A 132 -8.25 -8.86 -8.18
C LYS A 132 -8.05 -7.39 -7.88
N TYR A 133 -7.18 -7.06 -6.92
CA TYR A 133 -6.93 -5.68 -6.49
C TYR A 133 -5.45 -5.40 -6.19
N LEU A 134 -5.00 -4.19 -6.52
CA LEU A 134 -3.77 -3.58 -6.04
C LEU A 134 -4.15 -2.43 -5.10
N PHE A 135 -3.62 -2.44 -3.89
CA PHE A 135 -3.85 -1.40 -2.89
C PHE A 135 -2.52 -0.77 -2.49
N THR A 136 -2.33 0.51 -2.76
CA THR A 136 -1.10 1.22 -2.39
C THR A 136 -1.36 2.27 -1.32
N VAL A 137 -0.44 2.39 -0.37
CA VAL A 137 -0.43 3.49 0.61
C VAL A 137 0.76 4.39 0.36
N CYS A 138 0.58 5.69 0.55
CA CYS A 138 1.65 6.69 0.52
C CYS A 138 2.42 6.62 -0.80
N THR A 139 3.74 6.61 -0.73
CA THR A 139 4.66 6.56 -1.86
C THR A 139 4.71 5.19 -2.55
N GLY A 140 3.99 4.18 -2.06
CA GLY A 140 3.83 2.89 -2.72
C GLY A 140 3.23 3.03 -4.13
N SER A 141 2.38 4.04 -4.35
CA SER A 141 1.88 4.39 -5.69
C SER A 141 2.99 4.84 -6.65
N GLY A 142 4.11 5.36 -6.15
CA GLY A 142 5.29 5.69 -6.95
C GLY A 142 6.02 4.46 -7.49
N ILE A 143 6.05 3.36 -6.73
CA ILE A 143 6.56 2.06 -7.22
C ILE A 143 5.62 1.52 -8.30
N ALA A 144 4.31 1.50 -8.03
CA ALA A 144 3.31 1.05 -9.00
C ALA A 144 3.33 1.88 -10.30
N ALA A 145 3.52 3.20 -10.20
CA ALA A 145 3.68 4.09 -11.34
C ALA A 145 4.90 3.75 -12.20
N ARG A 146 6.08 3.57 -11.59
CA ARG A 146 7.30 3.19 -12.32
C ARG A 146 7.23 1.79 -12.94
N ALA A 147 6.45 0.91 -12.34
CA ALA A 147 6.09 -0.39 -12.92
C ALA A 147 5.11 -0.28 -14.10
N GLY A 148 4.66 0.93 -14.48
CA GLY A 148 3.73 1.19 -15.58
C GLY A 148 2.27 0.84 -15.27
N LEU A 149 1.95 0.52 -14.02
CA LEU A 149 0.62 0.02 -13.63
C LEU A 149 -0.41 1.13 -13.40
N LEU A 150 0.05 2.39 -13.34
CA LEU A 150 -0.80 3.58 -13.16
C LEU A 150 -0.86 4.46 -14.42
N ASP A 151 -0.31 4.00 -15.55
CA ASP A 151 -0.37 4.73 -16.82
C ASP A 151 -1.83 4.92 -17.26
N GLY A 152 -2.23 6.17 -17.50
CA GLY A 152 -3.59 6.52 -17.90
C GLY A 152 -4.65 6.45 -16.79
N LEU A 153 -4.28 6.03 -15.58
CA LEU A 153 -5.20 5.94 -14.43
C LEU A 153 -5.14 7.20 -13.57
N ARG A 154 -6.22 7.45 -12.82
CA ARG A 154 -6.19 8.37 -11.68
C ARG A 154 -5.54 7.69 -10.49
N ALA A 155 -4.70 8.42 -9.78
CA ALA A 155 -4.08 7.95 -8.55
C ALA A 155 -3.83 9.09 -7.57
N THR A 156 -3.52 8.74 -6.32
CA THR A 156 -3.00 9.66 -5.33
C THR A 156 -1.81 9.07 -4.57
N SER A 157 -1.22 9.88 -3.70
CA SER A 157 -0.06 9.56 -2.88
C SER A 157 0.05 10.52 -1.71
N ASN A 158 1.04 10.31 -0.86
CA ASN A 158 1.36 11.17 0.27
C ASN A 158 1.75 12.59 -0.18
N LYS A 159 1.24 13.59 0.54
CA LYS A 159 1.36 15.00 0.16
C LYS A 159 2.74 15.59 0.50
N ALA A 160 3.39 15.09 1.54
CA ALA A 160 4.69 15.58 2.01
C ALA A 160 5.82 15.38 0.98
N VAL A 161 5.69 14.37 0.12
CA VAL A 161 6.65 14.05 -0.95
C VAL A 161 5.96 14.02 -2.33
N TRP A 162 4.90 14.83 -2.49
CA TRP A 162 4.06 14.86 -3.68
C TRP A 162 4.88 15.07 -4.96
N LYS A 163 5.77 16.07 -4.96
CA LYS A 163 6.62 16.40 -6.13
C LYS A 163 7.49 15.23 -6.58
N GLN A 164 8.02 14.45 -5.64
CA GLN A 164 8.85 13.29 -5.92
C GLN A 164 8.02 12.13 -6.49
N VAL A 165 6.84 11.86 -5.93
CA VAL A 165 6.00 10.75 -6.39
C VAL A 165 5.38 11.02 -7.75
N VAL A 166 4.87 12.21 -8.02
CA VAL A 166 4.26 12.50 -9.34
C VAL A 166 5.28 12.41 -10.48
N ALA A 167 6.57 12.63 -10.19
CA ALA A 167 7.65 12.44 -11.16
C ALA A 167 7.88 10.96 -11.52
N CYS A 168 7.51 10.02 -10.66
CA CYS A 168 7.60 8.58 -10.90
C CYS A 168 6.55 8.09 -11.92
N GLY A 169 5.45 8.81 -12.12
CA GLY A 169 4.35 8.45 -13.00
C GLY A 169 3.89 9.60 -13.87
N PRO A 170 4.67 10.03 -14.88
CA PRO A 170 4.31 11.17 -15.73
C PRO A 170 3.03 10.95 -16.54
N LYS A 171 2.64 9.69 -16.78
CA LYS A 171 1.41 9.30 -17.51
C LYS A 171 0.21 9.05 -16.60
N THR A 172 0.36 9.24 -15.29
CA THR A 172 -0.70 9.07 -14.30
C THR A 172 -1.40 10.40 -14.06
N HIS A 173 -2.72 10.36 -13.89
CA HIS A 173 -3.50 11.53 -13.46
C HIS A 173 -3.49 11.61 -11.93
N TRP A 174 -2.63 12.45 -11.36
CA TRP A 174 -2.47 12.57 -9.92
C TRP A 174 -3.49 13.53 -9.31
N VAL A 175 -4.29 13.04 -8.36
CA VAL A 175 -5.33 13.80 -7.64
C VAL A 175 -4.83 14.18 -6.26
N ALA A 176 -4.48 15.45 -6.05
CA ALA A 176 -3.77 15.91 -4.86
C ALA A 176 -4.63 15.95 -3.61
N ARG A 177 -5.88 16.42 -3.71
CA ARG A 177 -6.79 16.51 -2.54
C ARG A 177 -7.43 15.18 -2.13
N ALA A 178 -7.26 14.13 -2.93
CA ALA A 178 -7.81 12.83 -2.57
C ALA A 178 -7.05 12.21 -1.39
N ARG A 179 -7.77 11.71 -0.39
CA ARG A 179 -7.30 10.74 0.62
C ARG A 179 -7.08 9.37 -0.02
N TRP A 180 -7.98 8.97 -0.91
CA TRP A 180 -7.78 7.80 -1.76
C TRP A 180 -8.46 7.97 -3.12
N VAL A 181 -7.97 7.22 -4.11
CA VAL A 181 -8.50 7.15 -5.45
C VAL A 181 -8.68 5.69 -5.83
N VAL A 182 -9.78 5.40 -6.51
CA VAL A 182 -10.09 4.08 -7.09
C VAL A 182 -10.23 4.24 -8.59
N ASP A 183 -9.48 3.45 -9.36
CA ASP A 183 -9.50 3.46 -10.83
C ASP A 183 -9.11 2.09 -11.41
N GLY A 184 -9.00 1.99 -12.75
CA GLY A 184 -8.65 0.77 -13.45
C GLY A 184 -9.75 -0.29 -13.34
N ASN A 185 -11.01 0.11 -13.55
CA ASN A 185 -12.19 -0.74 -13.34
C ASN A 185 -12.25 -1.32 -11.91
N MET A 186 -12.04 -0.45 -10.91
CA MET A 186 -12.05 -0.80 -9.47
C MET A 186 -10.87 -1.67 -9.00
N LYS A 187 -9.95 -2.06 -9.89
CA LYS A 187 -8.79 -2.90 -9.56
C LYS A 187 -7.71 -2.17 -8.79
N VAL A 188 -7.55 -0.87 -8.97
CA VAL A 188 -6.42 -0.11 -8.41
C VAL A 188 -6.92 0.90 -7.38
N TRP A 189 -6.47 0.73 -6.14
CA TRP A 189 -6.72 1.61 -5.02
C TRP A 189 -5.41 2.27 -4.60
N THR A 190 -5.37 3.59 -4.58
CA THR A 190 -4.20 4.35 -4.12
C THR A 190 -4.62 5.30 -3.01
N THR A 191 -3.87 5.37 -1.92
CA THR A 191 -4.16 6.24 -0.78
C THR A 191 -3.00 7.19 -0.48
N SER A 192 -3.29 8.23 0.29
CA SER A 192 -2.31 9.24 0.74
C SER A 192 -1.43 8.72 1.88
N GLY A 193 -1.14 9.53 2.89
CA GLY A 193 -0.33 9.12 4.03
C GLY A 193 -1.00 8.08 4.93
N VAL A 194 -0.29 7.71 6.00
CA VAL A 194 -0.62 6.61 6.92
C VAL A 194 -2.09 6.54 7.35
N SER A 195 -2.71 7.66 7.78
CA SER A 195 -4.11 7.68 8.20
C SER A 195 -5.07 7.41 7.04
N ALA A 196 -4.80 8.01 5.87
CA ALA A 196 -5.58 7.75 4.67
C ALA A 196 -5.42 6.30 4.17
N GLY A 197 -4.28 5.65 4.48
CA GLY A 197 -4.08 4.21 4.28
C GLY A 197 -5.09 3.37 5.05
N VAL A 198 -5.29 3.66 6.33
CA VAL A 198 -6.28 2.96 7.17
C VAL A 198 -7.71 3.31 6.72
N ASP A 199 -8.00 4.59 6.50
CA ASP A 199 -9.32 5.05 6.02
C ASP A 199 -9.69 4.41 4.66
N GLY A 200 -8.71 4.32 3.77
CA GLY A 200 -8.86 3.68 2.46
C GLY A 200 -9.04 2.18 2.58
N MET A 201 -8.37 1.50 3.52
CA MET A 201 -8.57 0.06 3.75
C MET A 201 -9.96 -0.23 4.29
N VAL A 202 -10.47 0.56 5.25
CA VAL A 202 -11.86 0.45 5.73
C VAL A 202 -12.84 0.61 4.56
N SER A 203 -12.61 1.60 3.69
CA SER A 203 -13.45 1.83 2.50
C SER A 203 -13.33 0.71 1.46
N PHE A 204 -12.13 0.14 1.29
CA PHE A 204 -11.89 -1.03 0.46
C PHE A 204 -12.65 -2.25 1.00
N LEU A 205 -12.62 -2.49 2.32
CA LEU A 205 -13.38 -3.58 2.94
C LEU A 205 -14.88 -3.42 2.72
N ARG A 206 -15.43 -2.21 2.82
CA ARG A 206 -16.85 -1.95 2.47
C ARG A 206 -17.15 -2.24 1.00
N HIS A 207 -16.18 -2.05 0.11
CA HIS A 207 -16.32 -2.38 -1.31
C HIS A 207 -16.33 -3.90 -1.55
N VAL A 208 -15.41 -4.64 -0.92
CA VAL A 208 -15.25 -6.08 -1.18
C VAL A 208 -16.09 -6.99 -0.28
N TYR A 209 -16.65 -6.45 0.81
CA TYR A 209 -17.67 -7.06 1.67
C TYR A 209 -18.85 -6.09 1.78
N PRO A 210 -19.71 -6.01 0.74
CA PRO A 210 -20.81 -5.06 0.70
C PRO A 210 -21.81 -5.33 1.83
N GLU A 211 -22.41 -4.26 2.37
CA GLU A 211 -23.31 -4.28 3.53
C GLU A 211 -24.53 -5.19 3.31
N GLU A 212 -25.03 -5.28 2.07
CA GLU A 212 -26.18 -6.10 1.71
C GLU A 212 -25.90 -7.61 1.90
N GLU A 213 -24.65 -8.04 1.67
CA GLU A 213 -24.23 -9.44 1.80
C GLU A 213 -23.57 -9.72 3.16
N HIS A 214 -23.01 -8.68 3.80
CA HIS A 214 -22.24 -8.75 5.03
C HIS A 214 -22.67 -7.67 6.04
N PRO A 215 -23.92 -7.67 6.51
CA PRO A 215 -24.49 -6.58 7.30
C PRO A 215 -23.72 -6.36 8.60
N GLY A 216 -23.28 -5.12 8.83
CA GLY A 216 -22.55 -4.68 10.00
C GLY A 216 -21.11 -5.20 10.11
N LEU A 217 -20.62 -6.00 9.15
CA LEU A 217 -19.31 -6.65 9.25
C LEU A 217 -18.17 -5.62 9.35
N VAL A 218 -18.10 -4.70 8.40
CA VAL A 218 -17.02 -3.70 8.37
C VAL A 218 -17.18 -2.68 9.50
N GLN A 219 -18.42 -2.37 9.91
CA GLN A 219 -18.64 -1.52 11.07
C GLN A 219 -18.10 -2.18 12.35
N LYS A 220 -18.34 -3.49 12.54
CA LYS A 220 -17.80 -4.25 13.67
C LYS A 220 -16.27 -4.25 13.69
N VAL A 221 -15.61 -4.35 12.53
CA VAL A 221 -14.15 -4.21 12.41
C VAL A 221 -13.69 -2.85 12.92
N VAL A 222 -14.32 -1.76 12.46
CA VAL A 222 -14.01 -0.39 12.88
C VAL A 222 -14.22 -0.21 14.38
N ASP A 223 -15.32 -0.74 14.92
CA ASP A 223 -15.67 -0.64 16.34
C ASP A 223 -14.67 -1.42 17.22
N TYR A 224 -14.25 -2.61 16.80
CA TYR A 224 -13.23 -3.41 17.53
C TYR A 224 -11.84 -2.80 17.49
N MET A 225 -11.49 -2.11 16.41
CA MET A 225 -10.26 -1.34 16.36
C MET A 225 -10.34 -0.02 17.16
N GLU A 226 -11.53 0.35 17.64
CA GLU A 226 -11.84 1.68 18.19
C GLU A 226 -11.36 2.83 17.27
N TYR A 227 -11.43 2.59 15.96
CA TYR A 227 -10.85 3.48 14.96
C TYR A 227 -11.85 4.54 14.49
N ARG A 228 -11.47 5.82 14.56
CA ARG A 228 -12.29 6.90 14.03
C ARG A 228 -12.05 7.07 12.52
N HIS A 229 -13.00 6.58 11.73
CA HIS A 229 -12.94 6.59 10.26
C HIS A 229 -13.33 7.95 9.63
N GLU A 230 -12.54 8.42 8.65
CA GLU A 230 -12.93 9.49 7.71
C GLU A 230 -13.47 8.87 6.40
N PRO A 231 -14.78 8.96 6.13
CA PRO A 231 -15.40 8.32 4.97
C PRO A 231 -15.32 9.13 3.67
N ASP A 232 -14.88 10.40 3.68
CA ASP A 232 -14.77 11.21 2.47
C ASP A 232 -13.43 10.99 1.74
N PRO A 233 -13.42 10.37 0.53
CA PRO A 233 -12.20 10.18 -0.27
C PRO A 233 -11.54 11.47 -0.70
N SER A 234 -12.24 12.61 -0.67
CA SER A 234 -11.76 13.90 -1.14
C SER A 234 -11.26 14.82 -0.02
N ASN A 235 -11.36 14.40 1.25
CA ASN A 235 -10.98 15.21 2.40
C ASN A 235 -9.54 14.96 2.86
N ASP A 236 -8.54 15.34 2.06
CA ASP A 236 -7.14 15.34 2.50
C ASP A 236 -6.64 16.76 2.82
N PRO A 237 -6.71 17.21 4.08
CA PRO A 237 -6.29 18.56 4.45
C PRO A 237 -4.77 18.77 4.29
N PHE A 238 -3.98 17.70 4.17
CA PHE A 238 -2.54 17.82 4.01
C PHE A 238 -2.14 18.26 2.59
N ALA A 239 -3.07 18.25 1.63
CA ALA A 239 -2.81 18.84 0.32
C ALA A 239 -2.51 20.35 0.44
N ASP A 240 -3.23 21.06 1.32
CA ASP A 240 -2.99 22.49 1.59
C ASP A 240 -1.69 22.70 2.38
N VAL A 241 -1.45 21.87 3.40
CA VAL A 241 -0.25 21.95 4.25
C VAL A 241 1.04 21.83 3.42
N PHE A 242 1.06 20.94 2.44
CA PHE A 242 2.24 20.68 1.61
C PHE A 242 2.19 21.34 0.21
N GLY A 243 1.15 22.13 -0.07
CA GLY A 243 0.98 22.79 -1.38
C GLY A 243 0.91 21.79 -2.54
N ALA A 244 0.24 20.66 -2.35
CA ALA A 244 0.04 19.65 -3.37
C ALA A 244 -1.10 20.06 -4.31
N HIS A 245 -0.87 19.93 -5.62
CA HIS A 245 -1.84 20.24 -6.66
C HIS A 245 -1.98 19.09 -7.65
N ASP A 246 -3.15 18.98 -8.26
CA ASP A 246 -3.43 17.95 -9.27
C ASP A 246 -2.42 18.03 -10.42
N VAL A 247 -2.00 16.87 -10.93
CA VAL A 247 -1.08 16.76 -12.07
C VAL A 247 -1.75 15.92 -13.14
N LEU A 248 -2.02 16.55 -14.29
CA LEU A 248 -2.57 15.87 -15.46
C LEU A 248 -1.52 14.95 -16.12
N PRO A 249 -1.95 13.83 -16.73
CA PRO A 249 -1.05 12.91 -17.39
C PRO A 249 -0.41 13.58 -18.62
N LYS A 250 0.89 13.31 -18.82
CA LYS A 250 1.63 13.70 -20.02
C LYS A 250 1.42 12.64 -21.11
N ALA A 251 1.33 13.10 -22.35
CA ALA A 251 1.25 12.25 -23.54
C ALA A 251 2.52 11.41 -23.74
#